data_AF-A0A2V5UQM0-F1
#
_entry.id   AF-A0A2V5UQM0-F1
#
_cell.length_a   1.000
_cell.length_b   1.000
_cell.length_c   1.000
_cell.angle_alpha   90.00
_cell.angle_beta   90.00
_cell.angle_gamma   90.00
#
_symmetry.space_group_name_H-M   'P 1'
#
loop_
_entity.id
_entity.type
_entity.pdbx_description
1 polymer ?
#
loop_
_entity_poly.entity_id
_entity_poly.type
_entity_poly.pdbx_seq_one_letter_code
_entity_poly.pdbx_strand_id
1 'polypeptide(L)'
;MKNINLPPDVEFYEDIHLIVWRPRGLVNKAAVNKIITVLGEVETASKEPFNRFSDTVGADAVDLNFEYIISVSLYRRRFYDKRPPIKSAILATDAT
;
A
#
# COMPACT_ATOMS: atom_id res chain seq x y z
N MET A 1 8.83 13.54 -13.06
CA MET A 1 9.24 12.20 -12.56
C MET A 1 9.23 11.20 -13.71
N LYS A 2 9.96 10.07 -13.64
CA LYS A 2 9.74 8.94 -14.57
C LYS A 2 8.25 8.62 -14.61
N ASN A 3 7.70 8.26 -15.78
CA ASN A 3 6.34 7.71 -15.87
C ASN A 3 6.30 6.39 -15.09
N ILE A 4 6.02 6.44 -13.79
CA ILE A 4 5.77 5.25 -12.99
C ILE A 4 4.43 4.72 -13.48
N ASN A 5 4.45 3.53 -14.08
CA ASN A 5 3.24 2.88 -14.57
C ASN A 5 2.49 2.31 -13.36
N LEU A 6 1.62 3.13 -12.77
CA LEU A 6 0.86 2.72 -11.60
C LEU A 6 -0.24 1.74 -12.01
N PRO A 7 -0.49 0.71 -11.19
CA PRO A 7 -1.67 -0.13 -11.34
C PRO A 7 -2.97 0.68 -11.37
N PRO A 8 -4.03 0.18 -12.03
CA PRO A 8 -5.31 0.88 -12.10
C PRO A 8 -6.01 1.04 -10.74
N ASP A 9 -5.61 0.24 -9.75
CA ASP A 9 -6.07 0.29 -8.37
C ASP A 9 -5.21 1.22 -7.48
N VAL A 10 -4.23 1.94 -8.05
CA VAL A 10 -3.30 2.79 -7.31
C VAL A 10 -3.18 4.17 -7.94
N GLU A 11 -3.28 5.20 -7.12
CA GLU A 11 -3.06 6.60 -7.49
C GLU A 11 -2.01 7.22 -6.58
N PHE A 12 -1.19 8.12 -7.15
CA PHE A 12 -0.23 8.91 -6.39
C PHE A 12 -0.51 10.39 -6.58
N TYR A 13 -0.77 11.08 -5.46
CA TYR A 13 -1.00 12.51 -5.39
C TYR A 13 0.28 13.19 -4.87
N GLU A 14 1.09 13.71 -5.79
CA GLU A 14 2.40 14.30 -5.50
C GLU A 14 2.28 15.54 -4.59
N ASP A 15 1.32 16.43 -4.88
CA ASP A 15 1.12 17.69 -4.15
C ASP A 15 0.93 17.53 -2.63
N ILE A 16 0.33 16.41 -2.22
CA ILE A 16 0.04 16.10 -0.81
C ILE A 16 0.81 14.89 -0.28
N HIS A 17 1.76 14.36 -1.06
CA HIS A 17 2.56 13.17 -0.75
C HIS A 17 1.68 12.02 -0.23
N LEU A 18 0.66 11.66 -1.01
CA LEU A 18 -0.32 10.63 -0.67
C LEU A 18 -0.39 9.57 -1.76
N ILE A 19 -0.29 8.30 -1.36
CA ILE A 19 -0.68 7.18 -2.21
C ILE A 19 -2.05 6.65 -1.79
N VAL A 20 -2.92 6.43 -2.76
CA VAL A 20 -4.24 5.84 -2.58
C VAL A 20 -4.29 4.48 -3.24
N TRP A 21 -4.67 3.46 -2.49
CA TRP A 21 -4.87 2.10 -2.99
C TRP A 21 -6.33 1.69 -2.83
N ARG A 22 -6.96 1.26 -3.93
CA ARG A 22 -8.37 0.86 -4.00
C ARG A 22 -8.52 -0.58 -4.46
N PRO A 23 -8.15 -1.58 -3.63
CA PRO A 23 -8.30 -2.97 -4.00
C PRO A 23 -9.77 -3.32 -4.25
N ARG A 24 -9.98 -4.19 -5.22
CA ARG A 24 -11.30 -4.75 -5.54
C ARG A 24 -11.25 -6.26 -5.53
N GLY A 25 -12.32 -6.89 -5.05
CA GLY A 25 -12.40 -8.35 -4.97
C GLY A 25 -11.53 -8.95 -3.87
N LEU A 26 -10.90 -10.09 -4.15
CA LEU A 26 -10.08 -10.82 -3.19
C LEU A 26 -8.71 -10.16 -2.98
N VAL A 27 -8.43 -9.71 -1.76
CA VAL A 27 -7.11 -9.23 -1.34
C VAL A 27 -6.26 -10.42 -0.91
N ASN A 28 -5.41 -10.88 -1.82
CA ASN A 28 -4.49 -12.00 -1.60
C ASN A 28 -3.02 -11.55 -1.59
N LYS A 29 -2.12 -12.52 -1.39
CA LYS A 29 -0.66 -12.29 -1.41
C LYS A 29 -0.16 -11.57 -2.68
N ALA A 30 -0.74 -11.87 -3.84
CA ALA A 30 -0.33 -11.23 -5.10
C ALA A 30 -0.72 -9.74 -5.11
N ALA A 31 -1.94 -9.41 -4.66
CA ALA A 31 -2.38 -8.03 -4.52
C ALA A 31 -1.49 -7.23 -3.55
N VAL A 32 -1.17 -7.81 -2.38
CA VAL A 32 -0.30 -7.16 -1.38
C VAL A 32 1.13 -7.00 -1.89
N ASN A 33 1.70 -8.01 -2.56
CA ASN A 33 3.03 -7.89 -3.16
C ASN A 33 3.08 -6.77 -4.20
N LYS A 34 2.05 -6.64 -5.04
CA LYS A 34 1.96 -5.61 -6.07
C LYS A 34 2.03 -4.20 -5.45
N ILE A 35 1.24 -3.91 -4.41
CA ILE A 35 1.27 -2.59 -3.76
C ILE A 35 2.59 -2.35 -3.01
N ILE A 36 3.21 -3.38 -2.41
CA ILE A 36 4.54 -3.24 -1.78
C ILE A 36 5.59 -2.85 -2.82
N THR A 37 5.59 -3.48 -4.00
CA THR A 37 6.50 -3.12 -5.09
C THR A 37 6.30 -1.68 -5.53
N VAL A 38 5.05 -1.26 -5.76
CA VAL A 38 4.73 0.12 -6.16
C VAL A 38 5.21 1.11 -5.11
N LEU A 39 4.94 0.87 -3.82
CA LEU A 39 5.42 1.73 -2.74
C LEU A 39 6.95 1.87 -2.78
N GLY A 40 7.68 0.76 -2.97
CA GLY A 40 9.14 0.78 -3.07
C GLY A 40 9.65 1.58 -4.26
N GLU A 41 9.03 1.43 -5.44
CA GLU A 41 9.40 2.15 -6.66
C GLU A 41 9.14 3.65 -6.54
N VAL A 42 7.95 4.04 -6.06
CA VAL A 42 7.57 5.45 -5.91
C VAL A 42 8.46 6.09 -4.83
N GLU A 43 8.64 5.48 -3.66
CA GLU A 43 9.49 6.04 -2.58
C GLU A 43 10.97 6.14 -3.00
N THR A 44 11.45 5.24 -3.86
CA THR A 44 12.81 5.34 -4.43
C THR A 44 12.91 6.50 -5.41
N ALA A 45 11.88 6.75 -6.20
CA ALA A 45 11.84 7.83 -7.18
C ALA A 45 11.69 9.21 -6.53
N SER A 46 10.86 9.33 -5.48
CA SER A 46 10.64 10.58 -4.73
C SER A 46 11.76 10.90 -3.72
N LYS A 47 12.52 9.88 -3.29
CA LYS A 47 13.50 9.94 -2.17
C LYS A 47 12.87 10.26 -0.81
N GLU A 48 11.55 10.31 -0.72
CA GLU A 48 10.81 10.61 0.52
C GLU A 48 9.61 9.68 0.67
N PRO A 49 9.24 9.29 1.91
CA PRO A 49 8.06 8.45 2.14
C PRO A 49 6.75 9.24 1.98
N PHE A 50 5.63 8.53 1.85
CA PHE A 50 4.31 9.13 1.65
C PHE A 50 3.31 8.70 2.72
N ASN A 51 2.30 9.53 2.92
CA ASN A 51 1.08 9.12 3.59
C ASN A 51 0.33 8.10 2.73
N ARG A 52 -0.49 7.27 3.37
CA ARG A 52 -1.16 6.14 2.73
C ARG A 52 -2.64 6.15 3.07
N PHE A 53 -3.46 5.96 2.05
CA PHE A 53 -4.88 5.73 2.22
C PHE A 53 -5.27 4.47 1.47
N SER A 54 -5.86 3.51 2.19
CA SER A 54 -6.40 2.29 1.60
C SER A 54 -7.93 2.38 1.63
N ASP A 55 -8.54 2.48 0.47
CA ASP A 55 -9.99 2.40 0.28
C ASP A 55 -10.38 0.97 -0.04
N THR A 56 -10.75 0.21 0.98
CA THR A 56 -11.05 -1.21 0.88
C THR A 56 -12.54 -1.50 0.75
N VAL A 57 -13.37 -0.49 0.44
CA VAL A 57 -14.83 -0.66 0.29
C VAL A 57 -15.16 -1.65 -0.82
N GLY A 58 -14.37 -1.68 -1.89
CA GLY A 58 -14.55 -2.63 -3.00
C GLY A 58 -13.93 -4.02 -2.77
N ALA A 59 -13.29 -4.27 -1.62
CA ALA A 59 -12.69 -5.57 -1.33
C ALA A 59 -13.74 -6.53 -0.77
N ASP A 60 -13.86 -7.70 -1.40
CA ASP A 60 -14.89 -8.70 -1.03
C ASP A 60 -14.40 -9.58 0.13
N ALA A 61 -13.10 -9.90 0.16
CA ALA A 61 -12.50 -10.76 1.17
C ALA A 61 -10.98 -10.55 1.25
N VAL A 62 -10.38 -10.99 2.35
CA VAL A 62 -8.93 -11.03 2.55
C VAL A 62 -8.49 -12.49 2.70
N ASP A 63 -7.61 -12.94 1.80
CA ASP A 63 -7.02 -14.29 1.82
C ASP A 63 -5.51 -14.17 2.01
N LEU A 64 -5.12 -14.04 3.27
CA LEU A 64 -3.73 -13.93 3.71
C LEU A 64 -3.49 -14.86 4.89
N ASN A 65 -2.41 -15.62 4.85
CA ASN A 65 -2.00 -16.46 5.98
C ASN A 65 -1.08 -15.71 6.96
N PHE A 66 -0.98 -16.23 8.19
CA PHE A 66 -0.18 -15.61 9.25
C PHE A 66 1.31 -15.49 8.90
N GLU A 67 1.88 -16.52 8.26
CA GLU A 67 3.29 -16.53 7.86
C GLU A 67 3.62 -15.33 6.96
N TYR A 68 2.75 -15.06 5.98
CA TYR A 68 2.90 -13.94 5.08
C TYR A 68 2.72 -12.59 5.78
N ILE A 69 1.70 -12.47 6.64
CA ILE A 69 1.45 -11.25 7.41
C ILE A 69 2.65 -10.90 8.30
N ILE A 70 3.23 -11.90 8.98
CA ILE A 70 4.43 -11.72 9.81
C ILE A 70 5.62 -11.28 8.94
N SER A 71 5.84 -11.93 7.80
CA SER A 71 6.94 -11.62 6.88
C SER A 71 6.89 -10.18 6.38
N VAL A 72 5.72 -9.73 5.91
CA VAL A 72 5.50 -8.34 5.45
C VAL A 72 5.67 -7.33 6.60
N SER A 73 5.16 -7.67 7.79
CA SER A 73 5.27 -6.80 8.96
C SER A 73 6.72 -6.59 9.38
N LEU A 74 7.53 -7.65 9.37
CA LEU A 74 8.97 -7.59 9.66
C LEU A 74 9.74 -6.83 8.59
N TYR A 75 9.43 -7.06 7.31
CA TYR A 75 10.01 -6.31 6.18
C TYR A 75 9.75 -4.81 6.36
N ARG A 76 8.50 -4.41 6.61
CA ARG A 76 8.13 -3.01 6.82
C ARG A 76 8.88 -2.41 8.00
N ARG A 77 8.90 -3.10 9.16
CA ARG A 77 9.61 -2.59 10.34
C ARG A 77 11.07 -2.32 10.05
N ARG A 78 11.76 -3.25 9.38
CA ARG A 78 13.19 -3.11 9.05
C ARG A 78 13.45 -2.02 8.00
N PHE A 79 12.55 -1.88 7.03
CA PHE A 79 12.71 -0.90 5.94
C PHE A 79 12.44 0.53 6.39
N TYR A 80 11.48 0.76 7.31
CA TYR A 80 11.10 2.08 7.80
C TYR A 80 11.75 2.50 9.12
N ASP A 81 12.60 1.67 9.73
CA ASP A 81 13.24 1.92 11.05
C ASP A 81 13.94 3.29 11.17
N LYS A 82 14.47 3.81 10.04
CA LYS A 82 15.18 5.11 9.97
C LYS A 82 14.50 6.12 9.05
N ARG A 83 13.27 5.86 8.63
CA ARG A 83 12.51 6.75 7.74
C ARG A 83 11.54 7.62 8.57
N PRO A 84 11.18 8.82 8.08
CA PRO A 84 10.13 9.63 8.68
C PRO A 84 8.83 8.82 8.90
N PRO A 85 8.07 9.11 9.98
CA PRO A 85 6.80 8.44 10.23
C PRO A 85 5.80 8.74 9.10
N ILE A 86 5.07 7.71 8.70
CA ILE A 86 4.01 7.80 7.69
C ILE A 86 2.64 7.77 8.35
N LYS A 87 1.69 8.59 7.88
CA LYS A 87 0.29 8.44 8.29
C LYS A 87 -0.38 7.40 7.41
N SER A 88 -1.20 6.54 8.01
CA SER A 88 -1.99 5.54 7.29
C SER A 88 -3.44 5.62 7.73
N ALA A 89 -4.35 5.59 6.78
CA ALA A 89 -5.79 5.50 7.01
C ALA A 89 -6.37 4.36 6.16
N ILE A 90 -7.32 3.63 6.72
CA ILE A 90 -8.00 2.51 6.06
C ILE A 90 -9.50 2.80 6.13
N LEU A 91 -10.13 2.93 4.97
CA LEU A 91 -11.58 2.99 4.86
C LEU A 91 -12.08 1.58 4.58
N ALA A 92 -12.80 1.02 5.55
CA ALA A 92 -13.51 -0.24 5.43
C ALA A 92 -14.97 -0.03 5.85
N THR A 93 -15.87 -0.83 5.28
CA THR A 93 -17.28 -0.88 5.66
C THR A 93 -17.55 -2.19 6.37
N ASP A 94 -18.45 -2.16 7.36
CA ASP A 94 -18.94 -3.39 7.96
C ASP A 94 -19.71 -4.21 6.92
N ALA A 95 -19.64 -5.54 7.05
CA ALA A 95 -20.52 -6.45 6.34
C ALA A 95 -21.95 -6.14 6.80
N THR A 96 -22.74 -5.49 5.94
CA THR A 96 -24.14 -5.19 6.21
C THR A 96 -25.01 -6.42 5.93
#